data_AF-A0A3Q1J459-F1
#
_entry.id   AF-A0A3Q1J459-F1
#
_cell.length_a   1.000
_cell.length_b   1.000
_cell.length_c   1.000
_cell.angle_alpha   90.00
_cell.angle_beta   90.00
_cell.angle_gamma   90.00
#
_symmetry.space_group_name_H-M   'P 1'
#
loop_
_entity.id
_entity.type
_entity.pdbx_description
1 polymer ?
#
loop_
_entity_poly.entity_id
_entity_poly.type
_entity_poly.pdbx_seq_one_letter_code
_entity_poly.pdbx_strand_id
1 'polypeptide(L)'
;MCQGLSYNMTITPNLLGHTSQREAVTKMSFFNSMVQTVCSLDIRLFLCRVYAPECVAGEVQQPCRSFCEKAKQGCESLMSSFGVSWPSELQCNSFPEEKCISLLN
;
A
#
# COMPACT_ATOMS: atom_id res chain seq x y z
N MET A 1 -6.87 -8.12 4.16
CA MET A 1 -6.71 -6.86 3.40
C MET A 1 -6.55 -7.11 1.90
N CYS A 2 -5.59 -7.92 1.46
CA CYS A 2 -5.23 -8.06 0.04
C CYS A 2 -5.79 -9.31 -0.67
N GLN A 3 -6.88 -9.87 -0.16
CA GLN A 3 -7.57 -10.99 -0.82
C GLN A 3 -8.62 -10.45 -1.79
N GLY A 4 -8.87 -11.18 -2.89
CA GLY A 4 -9.87 -10.80 -3.90
C GLY A 4 -9.47 -9.60 -4.78
N LEU A 5 -8.17 -9.32 -4.89
CA LEU A 5 -7.63 -8.38 -5.87
C LEU A 5 -7.53 -9.02 -7.26
N SER A 6 -7.17 -8.25 -8.28
CA SER A 6 -6.93 -8.75 -9.64
C SER A 6 -5.74 -9.71 -9.75
N TYR A 7 -4.89 -9.77 -8.71
CA TYR A 7 -3.74 -10.65 -8.61
C TYR A 7 -3.81 -11.52 -7.36
N ASN A 8 -3.19 -12.70 -7.43
CA ASN A 8 -3.19 -13.70 -6.36
C ASN A 8 -1.77 -14.17 -5.94
N MET A 9 -0.72 -13.63 -6.56
CA MET A 9 0.67 -13.91 -6.23
C MET A 9 1.42 -12.64 -5.85
N THR A 10 2.22 -12.72 -4.80
CA THR A 10 3.09 -11.64 -4.31
C THR A 10 4.54 -12.09 -4.27
N ILE A 11 5.45 -11.13 -4.27
CA ILE A 11 6.90 -11.36 -4.18
C ILE A 11 7.47 -10.89 -2.84
N THR A 12 8.53 -11.55 -2.37
CA THR A 12 9.34 -11.17 -1.21
C THR A 12 10.82 -11.09 -1.61
N PRO A 13 11.61 -10.11 -1.11
CA PRO A 13 11.19 -9.04 -0.21
C PRO A 13 10.22 -8.07 -0.88
N ASN A 14 9.31 -7.49 -0.10
CA ASN A 14 8.37 -6.48 -0.61
C ASN A 14 9.04 -5.09 -0.70
N LEU A 15 8.30 -4.05 -1.07
CA LEU A 15 8.85 -2.70 -1.24
C LEU A 15 9.41 -2.06 0.04
N LEU A 16 9.06 -2.61 1.20
CA LEU A 16 9.55 -2.15 2.51
C LEU A 16 10.67 -3.04 3.05
N GLY A 17 11.15 -4.00 2.26
CA GLY A 17 12.19 -4.94 2.66
C GLY A 17 11.72 -6.09 3.55
N HIS A 18 10.41 -6.24 3.81
CA HIS A 18 9.91 -7.37 4.60
C HIS A 18 10.17 -8.68 3.86
N THR A 19 10.78 -9.64 4.55
CA THR A 19 11.27 -10.89 3.94
C THR A 19 10.27 -12.02 4.05
N SER A 20 9.12 -11.79 4.71
CA SER A 20 8.04 -12.76 4.82
C SER A 20 6.67 -12.08 4.81
N GLN A 21 5.66 -12.82 4.35
CA GLN A 21 4.28 -12.34 4.43
C GLN A 21 3.82 -12.14 5.89
N ARG A 22 4.33 -12.94 6.84
CA ARG A 22 3.99 -12.80 8.26
C ARG A 22 4.43 -11.44 8.81
N GLU A 23 5.64 -11.02 8.48
CA GLU A 23 6.17 -9.70 8.85
C GLU A 23 5.33 -8.59 8.22
N ALA A 24 5.10 -8.68 6.91
CA ALA A 24 4.29 -7.70 6.17
C ALA A 24 2.88 -7.58 6.74
N VAL A 25 2.20 -8.69 7.03
CA VAL A 25 0.86 -8.71 7.65
C VAL A 25 0.87 -8.08 9.03
N THR A 26 1.89 -8.37 9.85
CA THR A 26 2.02 -7.79 11.20
C THR A 26 2.10 -6.27 11.12
N LYS A 27 2.94 -5.73 10.23
CA LYS A 27 3.09 -4.28 10.03
C LYS A 27 1.85 -3.65 9.41
N MET A 28 1.26 -4.30 8.41
CA MET A 28 0.06 -3.81 7.71
C MET A 28 -1.18 -3.83 8.61
N SER A 29 -1.23 -4.71 9.63
CA SER A 29 -2.39 -4.87 10.51
C SER A 29 -2.81 -3.60 11.24
N PHE A 30 -1.86 -2.67 11.44
CA PHE A 30 -2.12 -1.33 11.99
C PHE A 30 -3.19 -0.57 11.20
N PHE A 31 -3.26 -0.76 9.88
CA PHE A 31 -4.22 -0.08 9.02
C PHE A 31 -5.60 -0.74 8.96
N ASN A 32 -5.76 -1.96 9.48
CA ASN A 32 -7.00 -2.74 9.32
C ASN A 32 -8.24 -1.97 9.79
N SER A 33 -8.19 -1.39 11.00
CA SER A 33 -9.34 -0.68 11.59
C SER A 33 -9.69 0.61 10.82
N MET A 34 -8.70 1.30 10.27
CA MET A 34 -8.90 2.56 9.54
C MET A 34 -9.45 2.29 8.12
N VAL A 35 -8.91 1.27 7.45
CA VAL A 35 -9.26 0.92 6.06
C VAL A 35 -10.65 0.27 5.97
N GLN A 36 -11.07 -0.53 6.96
CA GLN A 36 -12.34 -1.26 6.89
C GLN A 36 -13.58 -0.40 7.12
N THR A 37 -13.43 0.77 7.74
CA THR A 37 -14.59 1.47 8.34
C THR A 37 -14.77 2.90 7.86
N VAL A 38 -13.71 3.58 7.38
CA VAL A 38 -13.77 5.04 7.17
C VAL A 38 -13.01 5.54 5.94
N CYS A 39 -11.87 4.92 5.58
CA CYS A 39 -11.05 5.42 4.46
C CYS A 39 -11.50 4.91 3.08
N SER A 40 -11.02 5.56 2.02
CA SER A 40 -11.33 5.17 0.63
C SER A 40 -10.82 3.75 0.29
N LEU A 41 -11.40 3.12 -0.74
CA LEU A 41 -10.87 1.85 -1.25
C LEU A 41 -9.42 1.98 -1.78
N ASP A 42 -9.02 3.19 -2.18
CA ASP A 42 -7.70 3.47 -2.73
C ASP A 42 -6.59 3.17 -1.71
N ILE A 43 -6.78 3.50 -0.43
CA ILE A 43 -5.75 3.16 0.58
C ILE A 43 -5.60 1.65 0.76
N ARG A 44 -6.68 0.87 0.66
CA ARG A 44 -6.61 -0.59 0.71
C ARG A 44 -5.74 -1.10 -0.44
N LEU A 45 -6.02 -0.63 -1.66
CA LEU A 45 -5.32 -1.07 -2.86
C LEU A 45 -3.85 -0.62 -2.83
N PHE A 46 -3.58 0.62 -2.44
CA PHE A 46 -2.23 1.16 -2.31
C PHE A 46 -1.40 0.36 -1.30
N LEU A 47 -1.93 0.15 -0.08
CA LEU A 47 -1.24 -0.65 0.92
C LEU A 47 -0.99 -2.07 0.42
N CYS A 48 -1.90 -2.67 -0.33
CA CYS A 48 -1.66 -3.98 -0.93
C CYS A 48 -0.53 -3.95 -1.97
N ARG A 49 -0.46 -2.93 -2.84
CA ARG A 49 0.66 -2.78 -3.78
C ARG A 49 2.01 -2.53 -3.08
N VAL A 50 2.02 -2.04 -1.83
CA VAL A 50 3.26 -1.85 -1.05
C VAL A 50 3.64 -3.08 -0.24
N TYR A 51 2.69 -3.62 0.54
CA TYR A 51 2.94 -4.71 1.48
C TYR A 51 2.91 -6.10 0.83
N ALA A 52 2.12 -6.27 -0.23
CA ALA A 52 1.96 -7.50 -0.99
C ALA A 52 1.94 -7.20 -2.51
N PRO A 53 3.03 -6.63 -3.07
CA PRO A 53 3.10 -6.25 -4.48
C PRO A 53 2.90 -7.46 -5.37
N GLU A 54 2.21 -7.26 -6.50
CA GLU A 54 2.03 -8.31 -7.51
C GLU A 54 3.39 -8.79 -8.04
N CYS A 55 3.54 -10.10 -8.14
CA CYS A 55 4.70 -10.72 -8.76
C CYS A 55 4.48 -10.82 -10.27
N VAL A 56 5.21 -10.04 -11.06
CA VAL A 56 5.17 -10.10 -12.54
C VAL A 56 6.54 -10.50 -13.04
N ALA A 57 6.66 -11.71 -13.60
CA ALA A 57 7.91 -12.25 -14.11
C ALA A 57 9.10 -12.20 -13.11
N GLY A 58 8.82 -12.32 -11.81
CA GLY A 58 9.84 -12.25 -10.76
C GLY A 58 10.27 -10.84 -10.36
N GLU A 59 9.62 -9.81 -10.91
CA GLU A 59 9.91 -8.41 -10.63
C GLU A 59 8.84 -7.78 -9.72
N VAL A 60 9.29 -6.90 -8.81
CA VAL A 60 8.41 -6.16 -7.89
C VAL A 60 7.78 -4.98 -8.63
N GLN A 61 6.45 -4.93 -8.68
CA GLN A 61 5.73 -3.80 -9.27
C GLN A 61 5.54 -2.67 -8.24
N GLN A 62 6.01 -1.46 -8.57
CA GLN A 62 5.90 -0.28 -7.71
C GLN A 62 4.64 0.54 -8.03
N PRO A 63 3.89 1.03 -7.03
CA PRO A 63 2.80 1.97 -7.26
C PRO A 63 3.35 3.34 -7.67
N CYS A 64 2.60 4.06 -8.49
CA CYS A 64 2.94 5.44 -8.85
C CYS A 64 2.74 6.40 -7.67
N ARG A 65 3.49 7.51 -7.66
CA ARG A 65 3.29 8.62 -6.72
C ARG A 65 1.84 9.09 -6.67
N SER A 66 1.21 9.26 -7.83
CA SER A 66 -0.18 9.69 -7.94
C SER A 66 -1.18 8.71 -7.30
N PHE A 67 -0.84 7.41 -7.23
CA PHE A 67 -1.64 6.43 -6.51
C PHE A 67 -1.48 6.62 -4.99
N CYS A 68 -0.24 6.77 -4.51
CA CYS A 68 0.00 7.11 -3.11
C CYS A 68 -0.75 8.37 -2.68
N GLU A 69 -0.70 9.44 -3.48
CA GLU A 69 -1.34 10.72 -3.16
C GLU A 69 -2.86 10.59 -3.00
N LYS A 70 -3.52 9.83 -3.89
CA LYS A 70 -4.95 9.52 -3.77
C LYS A 70 -5.26 8.73 -2.50
N ALA A 71 -4.48 7.69 -2.21
CA ALA A 71 -4.62 6.90 -0.99
C ALA A 71 -4.44 7.74 0.28
N LYS A 72 -3.42 8.61 0.28
CA LYS A 72 -3.10 9.54 1.37
C LYS A 72 -4.23 10.55 1.57
N GLN A 73 -4.70 11.20 0.51
CA GLN A 73 -5.81 12.15 0.57
C GLN A 73 -7.08 11.52 1.18
N GLY A 74 -7.34 10.24 0.87
CA GLY A 74 -8.51 9.52 1.39
C GLY A 74 -8.45 9.13 2.87
N CYS A 75 -7.32 9.29 3.57
CA CYS A 75 -7.17 8.75 4.93
C CYS A 75 -6.29 9.59 5.89
N GLU A 76 -5.41 10.47 5.42
CA GLU A 76 -4.45 11.20 6.26
C GLU A 76 -5.13 12.05 7.34
N SER A 77 -6.20 12.78 7.00
CA SER A 77 -6.92 13.59 7.98
C SER A 77 -7.55 12.74 9.09
N LEU A 78 -8.02 11.54 8.75
CA LEU A 78 -8.55 10.60 9.75
C LEU A 78 -7.43 10.08 10.65
N MET A 79 -6.32 9.64 10.07
CA MET A 79 -5.15 9.19 10.84
C MET A 79 -4.72 10.27 11.83
N SER A 80 -4.66 11.53 11.35
CA SER A 80 -4.31 12.68 12.17
C SER A 80 -5.29 12.92 13.32
N SER A 81 -6.59 12.67 13.12
CA SER A 81 -7.61 12.79 14.18
C SER A 81 -7.43 11.78 15.32
N PHE A 82 -6.75 10.65 15.06
CA PHE A 82 -6.36 9.66 16.07
C PHE A 82 -4.92 9.88 16.59
N GLY A 83 -4.27 11.00 16.25
CA GLY A 83 -2.89 11.29 16.65
C GLY A 83 -1.84 10.47 15.90
N VAL A 84 -2.20 9.90 14.75
CA VAL A 84 -1.31 9.08 13.92
C VAL A 84 -0.90 9.88 12.69
N SER A 85 0.40 10.08 12.51
CA SER A 85 0.95 10.70 11.31
C SER A 85 1.00 9.72 10.14
N TRP A 86 0.95 10.23 8.91
CA TRP A 86 1.25 9.42 7.72
C TRP A 86 2.69 8.87 7.81
N PRO A 87 2.90 7.54 7.69
CA PRO A 87 4.21 6.93 7.93
C PRO A 87 5.28 7.41 6.96
N SER A 88 6.52 7.52 7.44
CA SER A 88 7.65 7.95 6.61
C SER A 88 7.93 7.00 5.45
N GLU A 89 7.76 5.70 5.66
CA GLU A 89 7.96 4.66 4.65
C GLU A 89 6.89 4.69 3.55
N LEU A 90 5.77 5.39 3.78
CA LEU A 90 4.69 5.56 2.81
C LEU A 90 4.65 6.96 2.21
N GLN A 91 5.66 7.81 2.43
CA GLN A 91 5.67 9.16 1.85
C GLN A 91 5.63 9.10 0.33
N CYS A 92 4.74 9.88 -0.28
CA CYS A 92 4.45 9.73 -1.71
C CYS A 92 5.62 10.11 -2.62
N ASN A 93 6.53 10.96 -2.14
CA ASN A 93 7.77 11.30 -2.84
C ASN A 93 8.75 10.12 -2.96
N SER A 94 8.60 9.06 -2.16
CA SER A 94 9.38 7.82 -2.25
C SER A 94 8.98 6.94 -3.43
N PHE A 95 7.84 7.24 -4.09
CA PHE A 95 7.35 6.48 -5.24
C PHE A 95 7.64 7.19 -6.57
N PRO A 96 7.89 6.43 -7.64
CA PRO A 96 8.19 6.98 -8.95
C PRO A 96 6.95 7.61 -9.63
N GLU A 97 7.19 8.52 -10.57
CA GLU A 97 6.14 9.10 -11.42
C GLU A 97 5.89 8.25 -12.68
N GLU A 98 6.94 7.60 -13.20
CA GLU A 98 6.91 6.81 -14.43
C GLU A 98 7.32 5.36 -14.16
N LYS A 99 7.01 4.45 -15.10
CA LYS A 99 7.32 3.01 -15.01
C LYS A 99 6.81 2.38 -13.71
N CYS A 100 5.55 2.68 -13.40
CA CYS A 100 4.87 2.29 -12.16
C CYS A 100 3.41 1.93 -12.43
N ILE A 101 2.76 1.33 -11.43
CA ILE A 101 1.37 0.89 -11.51
C ILE A 101 0.44 1.99 -10.96
N SER A 102 -0.55 2.36 -11.77
CA SER A 102 -1.60 3.29 -11.38
C SER A 102 -2.78 2.57 -10.71
N LEU A 103 -3.70 3.33 -10.10
CA LEU A 103 -4.91 2.78 -9.46
C LEU A 103 -5.81 1.95 -10.40
N LEU A 104 -5.75 2.20 -11.71
CA LEU A 104 -6.69 1.68 -12.72
C LEU A 104 -6.06 0.69 -13.72
N ASN A 105 -4.83 0.22 -13.46
CA ASN A 105 -4.21 -0.80 -14.31
C ASN A 105 -4.64 -2.21 -13.90
#